data_AF-A0A6L5YCE5-F1
#
_entry.id   AF-A0A6L5YCE5-F1
#
_cell.length_a   1.000
_cell.length_b   1.000
_cell.length_c   1.000
_cell.angle_alpha   90.00
_cell.angle_beta   90.00
_cell.angle_gamma   90.00
#
_symmetry.space_group_name_H-M   'P 1'
#
loop_
_entity.id
_entity.type
_entity.pdbx_description
1 polymer ?
#
loop_
_entity_poly.entity_id
_entity_poly.type
_entity_poly.pdbx_seq_one_letter_code
_entity_poly.pdbx_strand_id
1 'polypeptide(L)'
;MRDRLFFMRNVPRGTFCTEDCCLLRFCACCAAPKRAFHDSGELTENLRSNNYDVIITCNSQGSMIKFKVFVVRYGGCPMLLMKEMNFVDYRAEVAKTRAIILPVGAFEVWGPHLPVGADTLVAEEIANRISEKIGWVVGPSVPVGYSESLFAPEGGTITVRPESLRNYLYDIVESLAETGVKRFCFVGPHLGNVPIITEIATHLRRTRNVKCCLIDWWRIIQPICKGILKYDGRPAHAHAAEAGTSTFMYLRPDLVKAERLKDVGLAANEYPDIPQFAPFVETYPEAHVGDPTPASAEKGEQIVGKTVERVVEFLKQWH
;
A
#
# COMPACT_ATOMS: atom_id res chain seq x y z
N MET A 1 7.40 15.51 -5.63
CA MET A 1 8.51 15.23 -6.58
C MET A 1 9.70 14.71 -5.80
N ARG A 2 9.96 13.41 -5.80
CA ARG A 2 11.27 12.88 -5.39
C ARG A 2 11.72 11.84 -6.40
N ASP A 3 12.88 12.12 -6.96
CA ASP A 3 13.67 11.27 -7.83
C ASP A 3 14.04 10.00 -7.06
N ARG A 4 13.76 8.81 -7.63
CA ARG A 4 14.45 7.60 -7.21
C ARG A 4 15.82 7.61 -7.88
N LEU A 5 16.86 7.93 -7.12
CA LEU A 5 18.25 7.70 -7.51
C LEU A 5 18.50 6.20 -7.55
N PHE A 6 18.70 5.65 -8.75
CA PHE A 6 19.26 4.32 -8.92
C PHE A 6 20.77 4.45 -9.12
N PHE A 7 21.55 3.94 -8.18
CA PHE A 7 22.99 3.75 -8.37
C PHE A 7 23.21 2.65 -9.42
N MET A 8 24.03 2.95 -10.44
CA MET A 8 24.44 1.97 -11.43
C MET A 8 25.25 0.84 -10.76
N ARG A 9 24.80 -0.41 -10.96
CA ARG A 9 25.66 -1.60 -10.80
C ARG A 9 26.61 -1.65 -12.00
N ASN A 10 27.89 -1.90 -11.73
CA ASN A 10 29.04 -2.00 -12.65
C ASN A 10 29.85 -0.71 -12.88
N VAL A 11 30.38 -0.14 -11.80
CA VAL A 11 31.60 0.66 -11.86
C VAL A 11 32.78 -0.28 -11.52
N PRO A 12 33.83 -0.38 -12.36
CA PRO A 12 35.05 -1.10 -11.99
C PRO A 12 35.61 -0.50 -10.69
N ARG A 13 36.03 -1.34 -9.72
CA ARG A 13 36.68 -0.87 -8.50
C ARG A 13 37.93 -0.07 -8.88
N GLY A 14 37.93 1.25 -8.65
CA GLY A 14 39.13 2.08 -8.82
C GLY A 14 38.92 3.58 -9.03
N THR A 15 37.73 4.06 -9.41
CA THR A 15 37.52 5.49 -9.67
C THR A 15 36.96 6.22 -8.45
N PHE A 16 37.85 6.86 -7.68
CA PHE A 16 37.47 7.92 -6.74
C PHE A 16 37.10 9.16 -7.57
N CYS A 17 35.86 9.64 -7.46
CA CYS A 17 35.49 10.98 -7.92
C CYS A 17 35.27 11.83 -6.67
N THR A 18 36.25 12.67 -6.35
CA THR A 18 36.23 13.67 -5.29
C THR A 18 35.26 14.80 -5.65
N GLU A 19 34.44 15.19 -4.67
CA GLU A 19 33.70 16.46 -4.50
C GLU A 19 32.96 17.05 -5.73
N ASP A 20 31.64 17.25 -5.60
CA ASP A 20 30.70 17.85 -6.57
C ASP A 20 30.12 16.97 -7.70
N CYS A 21 29.55 15.81 -7.36
CA CYS A 21 28.68 15.07 -8.29
C CYS A 21 27.33 15.80 -8.50
N CYS A 22 27.13 16.32 -9.71
CA CYS A 22 25.89 16.98 -10.17
C CYS A 22 24.64 16.08 -9.97
N LEU A 23 23.66 16.55 -9.20
CA LEU A 23 22.32 15.98 -9.10
C LEU A 23 21.49 16.36 -10.33
N LEU A 24 21.11 15.39 -11.16
CA LEU A 24 20.10 15.56 -12.21
C LEU A 24 18.70 15.52 -11.60
N ARG A 25 17.90 16.57 -11.81
CA ARG A 25 16.44 16.58 -11.55
C ARG A 25 15.68 16.58 -12.88
N PHE A 26 14.81 15.59 -13.09
CA PHE A 26 13.91 15.56 -14.25
C PHE A 26 12.46 15.77 -13.80
N CYS A 27 11.78 16.79 -14.36
CA CYS A 27 10.37 17.04 -14.10
C CYS A 27 9.49 16.25 -15.08
N ALA A 28 8.65 15.35 -14.56
CA ALA A 28 7.80 14.46 -15.36
C ALA A 28 6.67 15.15 -16.15
N CYS A 29 6.42 16.45 -15.95
CA CYS A 29 5.27 17.16 -16.54
C CYS A 29 5.60 18.16 -17.66
N CYS A 30 6.87 18.35 -18.04
CA CYS A 30 7.21 19.30 -19.11
C CYS A 30 8.09 18.65 -20.17
N ALA A 31 7.62 18.61 -21.42
CA ALA A 31 8.39 18.19 -22.59
C ALA A 31 9.51 19.19 -23.00
N ALA A 32 10.05 19.97 -22.05
CA ALA A 32 11.16 20.87 -22.30
C ALA A 32 11.97 21.09 -21.01
N PRO A 33 13.31 20.99 -21.05
CA PRO A 33 14.16 21.30 -19.90
C PRO A 33 14.08 22.80 -19.59
N LYS A 34 13.69 23.17 -18.37
CA LYS A 34 13.82 24.55 -17.87
C LYS A 34 15.25 24.73 -17.33
N ARG A 35 16.15 25.33 -18.14
CA ARG A 35 17.43 26.05 -17.90
C ARG A 35 18.31 25.64 -16.69
N ALA A 36 19.64 25.59 -16.75
CA ALA A 36 20.65 25.77 -17.80
C ALA A 36 21.95 25.12 -17.29
N PHE A 37 22.66 24.40 -18.15
CA PHE A 37 24.05 24.04 -17.91
C PHE A 37 24.89 25.33 -18.00
N HIS A 38 25.73 25.59 -17.00
CA HIS A 38 26.98 26.31 -17.28
C HIS A 38 27.92 25.28 -17.90
N ASP A 39 28.37 25.62 -19.10
CA ASP A 39 29.22 24.86 -20.01
C ASP A 39 28.57 23.75 -20.86
N SER A 40 28.92 23.83 -22.14
CA SER A 40 28.31 23.26 -23.34
C SER A 40 28.10 21.75 -23.31
N GLY A 41 26.84 21.31 -23.39
CA GLY A 41 26.46 19.94 -23.74
C GLY A 41 25.22 19.93 -24.65
N GLU A 42 25.28 19.19 -25.76
CA GLU A 42 24.14 18.98 -26.66
C GLU A 42 23.30 17.77 -26.22
N LEU A 43 21.98 17.96 -26.18
CA LEU A 43 20.99 16.89 -26.03
C LEU A 43 20.51 16.47 -27.42
N THR A 44 20.80 15.24 -27.84
CA THR A 44 20.25 14.67 -29.08
C THR A 44 19.14 13.68 -28.78
N GLU A 45 17.92 13.97 -29.23
CA GLU A 45 16.74 13.13 -29.08
C GLU A 45 16.73 12.01 -30.14
N ASN A 46 16.40 10.76 -29.75
CA ASN A 46 16.29 9.64 -30.69
C ASN A 46 14.90 9.00 -30.61
N LEU A 47 13.97 9.49 -31.43
CA LEU A 47 12.52 9.25 -31.37
C LEU A 47 12.04 7.83 -31.77
N ARG A 48 12.91 6.82 -31.85
CA ARG A 48 12.53 5.46 -32.32
C ARG A 48 12.40 4.39 -31.24
N SER A 49 12.71 4.71 -29.99
CA SER A 49 12.38 3.88 -28.83
C SER A 49 12.02 4.83 -27.69
N ASN A 50 11.16 4.44 -26.75
CA ASN A 50 10.81 5.27 -25.57
C ASN A 50 12.00 5.50 -24.60
N ASN A 51 13.24 5.54 -25.09
CA ASN A 51 14.47 5.76 -24.36
C ASN A 51 15.12 7.07 -24.84
N TYR A 52 15.53 7.91 -23.90
CA TYR A 52 16.39 9.06 -24.17
C TYR A 52 17.83 8.68 -23.85
N ASP A 53 18.76 8.87 -24.78
CA ASP A 53 20.20 8.82 -24.51
C ASP A 53 20.64 10.24 -24.09
N VAL A 54 20.93 10.43 -22.80
CA VAL A 54 21.49 11.70 -22.31
C VAL A 54 23.01 11.56 -22.20
N ILE A 55 23.75 12.29 -23.04
CA ILE A 55 25.22 12.38 -22.96
C ILE A 55 25.56 13.60 -22.10
N ILE A 56 26.21 13.39 -20.97
CA ILE A 56 26.71 14.48 -20.12
C ILE A 56 28.22 14.57 -20.32
N THR A 57 28.69 15.72 -20.77
CA THR A 57 30.12 16.01 -20.89
C THR A 57 30.56 16.75 -19.63
N CYS A 58 31.37 16.11 -18.79
CA CYS A 58 31.99 16.78 -17.65
C CYS A 58 33.40 17.21 -18.07
N ASN A 59 33.72 18.50 -17.89
CA ASN A 59 34.96 19.09 -18.36
C ASN A 59 35.98 19.33 -17.24
N SER A 60 36.04 18.45 -16.25
CA SER A 60 37.16 18.44 -15.29
C SER A 60 38.21 17.43 -15.76
N GLN A 61 39.39 17.95 -16.14
CA GLN A 61 40.60 17.17 -16.45
C GLN A 61 40.62 16.34 -17.76
N GLY A 62 40.08 16.89 -18.86
CA GLY A 62 40.43 16.43 -20.22
C GLY A 62 40.03 15.00 -20.57
N SER A 63 39.21 14.35 -19.74
CA SER A 63 38.78 12.95 -19.91
C SER A 63 37.28 12.92 -20.20
N MET A 64 36.88 12.55 -21.41
CA MET A 64 35.47 12.37 -21.75
C MET A 64 34.90 11.12 -21.04
N ILE A 65 34.04 11.31 -20.05
CA ILE A 65 33.28 10.21 -19.44
C ILE A 65 31.88 10.21 -20.07
N LYS A 66 31.54 9.15 -20.81
CA LYS A 66 30.19 8.93 -21.33
C LYS A 66 29.38 8.11 -20.32
N PHE A 67 28.35 8.71 -19.74
CA PHE A 67 27.34 7.98 -18.97
C PHE A 67 26.17 7.59 -19.89
N LYS A 68 25.64 6.38 -19.70
CA LYS A 68 24.40 5.95 -20.36
C LYS A 68 23.31 5.89 -19.28
N VAL A 69 22.43 6.89 -19.26
CA VAL A 69 21.34 6.97 -18.28
C VAL A 69 20.08 6.40 -18.90
N PHE A 70 19.56 5.31 -18.33
CA PHE A 70 18.29 4.73 -18.74
C PHE A 70 17.16 5.31 -17.89
N VAL A 71 16.29 6.12 -18.49
CA VAL A 71 15.07 6.60 -17.83
C VAL A 71 13.93 5.63 -18.16
N VAL A 72 13.60 4.74 -17.22
CA VAL A 72 12.44 3.85 -17.36
C VAL A 72 11.18 4.64 -16.99
N ARG A 73 10.35 4.98 -17.99
CA ARG A 73 8.96 5.40 -17.73
C ARG A 73 8.15 4.16 -17.36
N TYR A 74 7.85 3.98 -16.08
CA TYR A 74 6.78 3.07 -15.67
C TYR A 74 5.45 3.66 -16.15
N GLY A 75 4.66 2.89 -16.92
CA GLY A 75 3.38 3.31 -17.49
C GLY A 75 2.23 3.47 -16.49
N GLY A 76 2.51 3.88 -15.25
CA GLY A 76 1.52 4.16 -14.20
C GLY A 76 1.37 5.66 -13.96
N CYS A 77 0.21 6.07 -13.43
CA CYS A 77 0.07 7.41 -12.86
C CYS A 77 1.02 7.51 -11.63
N PRO A 78 1.76 8.60 -11.40
CA PRO A 78 2.55 8.73 -10.18
C PRO A 78 1.65 8.58 -8.95
N MET A 79 2.12 7.86 -7.92
CA MET A 79 1.38 7.72 -6.65
C MET A 79 0.96 9.09 -6.11
N LEU A 80 -0.34 9.27 -5.87
CA LEU A 80 -0.91 10.54 -5.45
C LEU A 80 -1.08 10.58 -3.93
N LEU A 81 0.05 10.61 -3.20
CA LEU A 81 0.05 10.65 -1.73
C LEU A 81 -0.22 12.07 -1.23
N MET A 82 -1.36 12.28 -0.55
CA MET A 82 -1.73 13.59 0.00
C MET A 82 -0.65 14.18 0.91
N LYS A 83 0.01 13.33 1.72
CA LYS A 83 1.09 13.71 2.64
C LYS A 83 2.35 14.26 1.94
N GLU A 84 2.47 14.08 0.63
CA GLU A 84 3.61 14.55 -0.18
C GLU A 84 3.25 15.72 -1.12
N MET A 85 2.02 16.24 -1.02
CA MET A 85 1.51 17.32 -1.85
C MET A 85 1.53 18.66 -1.09
N ASN A 86 1.78 19.75 -1.81
CA ASN A 86 1.36 21.07 -1.33
C ASN A 86 -0.13 21.29 -1.63
N PHE A 87 -0.72 22.33 -1.04
CA PHE A 87 -2.16 22.60 -1.20
C PHE A 87 -2.60 22.95 -2.63
N VAL A 88 -1.69 23.42 -3.51
CA VAL A 88 -2.00 23.70 -4.92
C VAL A 88 -2.14 22.39 -5.68
N ASP A 89 -1.17 21.49 -5.53
CA ASP A 89 -1.19 20.16 -6.15
C ASP A 89 -2.37 19.33 -5.65
N TYR A 90 -2.62 19.33 -4.34
CA TYR A 90 -3.78 18.64 -3.74
C TYR A 90 -5.10 19.09 -4.37
N ARG A 91 -5.34 20.41 -4.45
CA ARG A 91 -6.56 20.95 -5.04
C ARG A 91 -6.69 20.56 -6.51
N ALA A 92 -5.60 20.61 -7.26
CA ALA A 92 -5.59 20.25 -8.67
C ALA A 92 -5.95 18.77 -8.88
N GLU A 93 -5.38 17.85 -8.10
CA GLU A 93 -5.67 16.42 -8.22
C GLU A 93 -7.07 16.05 -7.74
N VAL A 94 -7.50 16.57 -6.57
CA VAL A 94 -8.85 16.31 -6.04
C VAL A 94 -9.94 16.88 -6.95
N ALA A 95 -9.70 17.99 -7.65
CA ALA A 95 -10.68 18.54 -8.60
C ALA A 95 -10.97 17.59 -9.77
N LYS A 96 -10.00 16.77 -10.19
CA LYS A 96 -10.15 15.82 -11.32
C LYS A 96 -11.13 14.70 -11.01
N THR A 97 -11.06 14.16 -9.79
CA THR A 97 -11.79 12.94 -9.42
C THR A 97 -12.85 13.17 -8.34
N ARG A 98 -12.68 14.17 -7.48
CA ARG A 98 -13.49 14.39 -6.26
C ARG A 98 -13.54 13.16 -5.35
N ALA A 99 -12.48 12.37 -5.35
CA ALA A 99 -12.42 11.08 -4.68
C ALA A 99 -11.09 10.85 -3.95
N ILE A 100 -11.14 10.17 -2.81
CA ILE A 100 -9.98 9.80 -2.00
C ILE A 100 -10.02 8.33 -1.59
N ILE A 101 -8.84 7.74 -1.48
CA ILE A 101 -8.60 6.44 -0.86
C ILE A 101 -8.08 6.68 0.58
N LEU A 102 -8.69 6.05 1.58
CA LEU A 102 -8.28 6.15 2.99
C LEU A 102 -7.77 4.78 3.48
N PRO A 103 -6.45 4.61 3.67
CA PRO A 103 -5.91 3.41 4.31
C PRO A 103 -6.29 3.37 5.79
N VAL A 104 -6.88 2.26 6.26
CA VAL A 104 -7.26 2.06 7.66
C VAL A 104 -6.71 0.72 8.15
N GLY A 105 -5.62 0.78 8.90
CA GLY A 105 -4.94 -0.40 9.42
C GLY A 105 -5.33 -0.77 10.85
N ALA A 106 -4.46 -1.57 11.46
CA ALA A 106 -4.48 -1.93 12.86
C ALA A 106 -3.06 -2.31 13.33
N PHE A 107 -2.86 -2.33 14.64
CA PHE A 107 -1.62 -2.77 15.29
C PHE A 107 -1.93 -3.94 16.23
N GLU A 108 -1.69 -5.15 15.77
CA GLU A 108 -2.08 -6.38 16.47
C GLU A 108 -1.13 -7.54 16.18
N VAL A 109 -1.13 -8.54 17.05
CA VAL A 109 -0.33 -9.75 16.86
C VAL A 109 -0.70 -10.48 15.57
N TRP A 110 0.27 -10.88 14.74
CA TRP A 110 0.06 -11.58 13.45
C TRP A 110 0.89 -12.88 13.38
N GLY A 111 0.89 -13.62 14.49
CA GLY A 111 1.76 -14.76 14.68
C GLY A 111 3.23 -14.37 14.90
N PRO A 112 4.12 -15.35 15.10
CA PRO A 112 5.53 -15.10 15.35
C PRO A 112 6.30 -14.65 14.09
N HIS A 113 5.70 -14.82 12.90
CA HIS A 113 6.35 -14.65 11.59
C HIS A 113 6.06 -13.33 10.88
N LEU A 114 5.08 -12.54 11.33
CA LEU A 114 4.69 -11.27 10.69
C LEU A 114 4.74 -10.09 11.68
N PRO A 115 4.91 -8.85 11.17
CA PRO A 115 4.98 -7.66 12.01
C PRO A 115 3.60 -7.28 12.58
N VAL A 116 3.58 -6.66 13.76
CA VAL A 116 2.32 -6.23 14.39
C VAL A 116 1.59 -5.11 13.65
N GLY A 117 2.30 -4.34 12.82
CA GLY A 117 1.71 -3.31 11.95
C GLY A 117 1.21 -3.87 10.60
N ALA A 118 0.95 -5.18 10.53
CA ALA A 118 0.69 -5.88 9.28
C ALA A 118 -0.44 -5.23 8.47
N ASP A 119 -1.55 -4.93 9.13
CA ASP A 119 -2.74 -4.36 8.52
C ASP A 119 -2.51 -2.96 7.95
N THR A 120 -1.79 -2.09 8.66
CA THR A 120 -1.45 -0.76 8.14
C THR A 120 -0.59 -0.85 6.90
N LEU A 121 0.44 -1.70 6.92
CA LEU A 121 1.35 -1.86 5.78
C LEU A 121 0.62 -2.36 4.54
N VAL A 122 -0.27 -3.34 4.70
CA VAL A 122 -1.09 -3.86 3.58
C VAL A 122 -2.05 -2.79 3.08
N ALA A 123 -2.75 -2.08 3.97
CA ALA A 123 -3.69 -1.03 3.59
C ALA A 123 -3.01 0.05 2.72
N GLU A 124 -1.81 0.48 3.12
CA GLU A 124 -1.02 1.49 2.39
C GLU A 124 -0.57 0.97 1.02
N GLU A 125 0.01 -0.23 0.95
CA GLU A 125 0.47 -0.83 -0.30
C GLU A 125 -0.67 -1.02 -1.31
N ILE A 126 -1.83 -1.50 -0.84
CA ILE A 126 -3.01 -1.69 -1.69
C ILE A 126 -3.59 -0.34 -2.14
N ALA A 127 -3.70 0.64 -1.24
CA ALA A 127 -4.16 1.98 -1.60
C ALA A 127 -3.28 2.65 -2.66
N ASN A 128 -1.95 2.50 -2.53
CA ASN A 128 -0.98 3.03 -3.49
C ASN A 128 -1.17 2.38 -4.88
N ARG A 129 -1.26 1.06 -4.94
CA ARG A 129 -1.46 0.31 -6.20
C ARG A 129 -2.79 0.65 -6.88
N ILE A 130 -3.83 0.89 -6.11
CA ILE A 130 -5.11 1.38 -6.64
C ILE A 130 -4.91 2.81 -7.20
N SER A 131 -4.31 3.71 -6.42
CA SER A 131 -4.04 5.11 -6.81
C SER A 131 -3.28 5.20 -8.13
N GLU A 132 -2.20 4.43 -8.31
CA GLU A 132 -1.41 4.40 -9.55
C GLU A 132 -2.23 4.04 -10.80
N LYS A 133 -3.31 3.27 -10.63
CA LYS A 133 -4.17 2.79 -11.73
C LYS A 133 -5.36 3.69 -12.03
N ILE A 134 -5.86 4.46 -11.06
CA ILE A 134 -7.09 5.28 -11.23
C ILE A 134 -6.91 6.77 -10.94
N GLY A 135 -5.75 7.20 -10.46
CA GLY A 135 -5.44 8.61 -10.17
C GLY A 135 -6.26 9.19 -9.02
N TRP A 136 -6.69 8.36 -8.06
CA TRP A 136 -7.32 8.86 -6.83
C TRP A 136 -6.24 9.20 -5.81
N VAL A 137 -6.42 10.31 -5.10
CA VAL A 137 -5.50 10.73 -4.04
C VAL A 137 -5.60 9.76 -2.86
N VAL A 138 -4.46 9.31 -2.34
CA VAL A 138 -4.37 8.56 -1.09
C VAL A 138 -4.29 9.56 0.05
N GLY A 139 -5.33 9.56 0.90
CA GLY A 139 -5.43 10.41 2.08
C GLY A 139 -4.54 9.94 3.24
N PRO A 140 -4.70 10.52 4.44
CA PRO A 140 -3.95 10.09 5.61
C PRO A 140 -4.29 8.65 5.99
N SER A 141 -3.26 7.86 6.29
CA SER A 141 -3.43 6.50 6.84
C SER A 141 -3.86 6.58 8.30
N VAL A 142 -4.78 5.71 8.71
CA VAL A 142 -5.15 5.49 10.12
C VAL A 142 -4.43 4.24 10.61
N PRO A 143 -3.34 4.36 11.40
CA PRO A 143 -2.49 3.23 11.71
C PRO A 143 -3.09 2.29 12.76
N VAL A 144 -3.72 2.82 13.81
CA VAL A 144 -4.25 2.04 14.92
C VAL A 144 -5.77 1.95 14.82
N GLY A 145 -6.28 0.72 14.90
CA GLY A 145 -7.71 0.39 14.77
C GLY A 145 -8.28 -0.24 16.04
N TYR A 146 -9.47 -0.84 15.90
CA TYR A 146 -10.16 -1.54 16.98
C TYR A 146 -9.80 -3.03 17.00
N SER A 147 -8.78 -3.41 17.76
CA SER A 147 -8.21 -4.76 17.81
C SER A 147 -8.53 -5.50 19.12
N GLU A 148 -9.69 -5.25 19.72
CA GLU A 148 -10.09 -5.83 21.02
C GLU A 148 -10.12 -7.36 20.99
N SER A 149 -10.62 -7.96 19.90
CA SER A 149 -10.67 -9.42 19.76
C SER A 149 -9.28 -10.06 19.71
N LEU A 150 -8.26 -9.29 19.32
CA LEU A 150 -6.86 -9.71 19.17
C LEU A 150 -5.96 -9.02 20.21
N PHE A 151 -6.55 -8.52 21.31
CA PHE A 151 -5.80 -7.81 22.32
C PHE A 151 -4.80 -8.72 23.03
N ALA A 152 -3.52 -8.39 22.88
CA ALA A 152 -2.39 -9.13 23.40
C ALA A 152 -1.29 -8.12 23.78
N PRO A 153 -1.31 -7.57 25.00
CA PRO A 153 -0.43 -6.45 25.39
C PRO A 153 1.05 -6.82 25.34
N GLU A 154 1.41 -8.05 25.76
CA GLU A 154 2.79 -8.57 25.69
C GLU A 154 3.28 -8.74 24.25
N GLY A 155 2.36 -8.90 23.29
CA GLY A 155 2.65 -8.97 21.86
C GLY A 155 2.65 -7.60 21.18
N GLY A 156 2.39 -6.52 21.90
CA GLY A 156 2.37 -5.16 21.35
C GLY A 156 1.08 -4.78 20.62
N THR A 157 -0.04 -5.50 20.83
CA THR A 157 -1.34 -5.07 20.29
C THR A 157 -1.74 -3.72 20.90
N ILE A 158 -2.06 -2.75 20.04
CA ILE A 158 -2.60 -1.44 20.43
C ILE A 158 -4.00 -1.35 19.84
N THR A 159 -4.99 -1.12 20.70
CA THR A 159 -6.39 -0.98 20.30
C THR A 159 -6.91 0.39 20.71
N VAL A 160 -7.73 0.99 19.84
CA VAL A 160 -8.51 2.20 20.17
C VAL A 160 -9.96 1.84 20.40
N ARG A 161 -10.60 2.52 21.37
CA ARG A 161 -12.02 2.34 21.65
C ARG A 161 -12.87 2.63 20.41
N PRO A 162 -13.98 1.90 20.17
CA PRO A 162 -14.84 2.11 19.01
C PRO A 162 -15.30 3.56 18.83
N GLU A 163 -15.65 4.26 19.91
CA GLU A 163 -16.06 5.66 19.89
C GLU A 163 -14.94 6.58 19.40
N SER A 164 -13.71 6.32 19.85
CA SER A 164 -12.54 7.12 19.48
C SER A 164 -12.20 6.94 18.00
N LEU A 165 -12.20 5.69 17.51
CA LEU A 165 -11.96 5.41 16.10
C LEU A 165 -13.06 5.99 15.21
N ARG A 166 -14.32 5.84 15.61
CA ARG A 166 -15.48 6.39 14.91
C ARG A 166 -15.40 7.91 14.76
N ASN A 167 -15.15 8.62 15.86
CA ASN A 167 -15.03 10.08 15.84
C ASN A 167 -13.84 10.52 14.99
N TYR A 168 -12.70 9.84 15.12
CA TYR A 168 -11.51 10.17 14.33
C TYR A 168 -11.73 10.00 12.82
N LEU A 169 -12.31 8.86 12.41
CA LEU A 169 -12.64 8.62 11.00
C LEU A 169 -13.72 9.58 10.48
N TYR A 170 -14.71 9.91 11.31
CA TYR A 170 -15.73 10.90 10.97
C TYR A 170 -15.08 12.26 10.71
N ASP A 171 -14.23 12.74 11.62
CA ASP A 171 -13.56 14.05 11.51
C ASP A 171 -12.66 14.13 10.28
N ILE A 172 -11.96 13.04 9.93
CA ILE A 172 -11.17 12.95 8.69
C ILE A 172 -12.08 13.12 7.47
N VAL A 173 -13.15 12.34 7.37
CA VAL A 173 -14.03 12.36 6.21
C VAL A 173 -14.74 13.70 6.09
N GLU A 174 -15.18 14.25 7.21
CA GLU A 174 -15.83 15.55 7.30
C GLU A 174 -14.91 16.66 6.78
N SER A 175 -13.69 16.74 7.31
CA SER A 175 -12.68 17.72 6.88
C SER A 175 -12.38 17.61 5.39
N LEU A 176 -12.26 16.40 4.86
CA LEU A 176 -12.02 16.17 3.44
C LEU A 176 -13.23 16.51 2.57
N ALA A 177 -14.45 16.27 3.05
CA ALA A 177 -15.68 16.60 2.35
C ALA A 177 -15.84 18.12 2.15
N GLU A 178 -15.40 18.93 3.12
CA GLU A 178 -15.35 20.40 3.01
C GLU A 178 -14.41 20.88 1.88
N THR A 179 -13.35 20.12 1.59
CA THR A 179 -12.44 20.43 0.46
C THR A 179 -13.00 20.04 -0.92
N GLY A 180 -14.21 19.49 -0.96
CA GLY A 180 -14.89 19.11 -2.20
C GLY A 180 -14.82 17.62 -2.54
N VAL A 181 -14.19 16.79 -1.71
CA VAL A 181 -14.25 15.32 -1.88
C VAL A 181 -15.69 14.84 -1.72
N LYS A 182 -16.15 13.95 -2.60
CA LYS A 182 -17.52 13.39 -2.60
C LYS A 182 -17.54 11.87 -2.51
N ARG A 183 -16.42 11.21 -2.82
CA ARG A 183 -16.27 9.75 -2.78
C ARG A 183 -15.09 9.33 -1.92
N PHE A 184 -15.32 8.38 -1.04
CA PHE A 184 -14.33 7.84 -0.11
C PHE A 184 -14.23 6.33 -0.28
N CYS A 185 -13.04 5.84 -0.57
CA CYS A 185 -12.73 4.41 -0.61
C CYS A 185 -11.88 4.07 0.60
N PHE A 186 -12.48 3.47 1.62
CA PHE A 186 -11.72 2.91 2.73
C PHE A 186 -11.03 1.64 2.26
N VAL A 187 -9.73 1.52 2.49
CA VAL A 187 -8.97 0.29 2.25
C VAL A 187 -8.50 -0.18 3.61
N GLY A 188 -9.14 -1.22 4.12
CA GLY A 188 -8.95 -1.67 5.50
C GLY A 188 -8.93 -3.19 5.58
N PRO A 189 -7.79 -3.81 5.90
CA PRO A 189 -7.72 -5.25 6.10
C PRO A 189 -8.35 -5.68 7.43
N HIS A 190 -8.34 -4.84 8.46
CA HIS A 190 -8.72 -5.27 9.81
C HIS A 190 -10.24 -5.48 10.01
N LEU A 191 -10.63 -6.68 10.46
CA LEU A 191 -12.03 -7.06 10.70
C LEU A 191 -12.71 -6.18 11.75
N GLY A 192 -12.00 -5.79 12.81
CA GLY A 192 -12.56 -5.00 13.90
C GLY A 192 -12.99 -3.59 13.48
N ASN A 193 -12.40 -3.05 12.42
CA ASN A 193 -12.75 -1.73 11.89
C ASN A 193 -14.04 -1.74 11.05
N VAL A 194 -14.45 -2.90 10.50
CA VAL A 194 -15.54 -3.02 9.52
C VAL A 194 -16.87 -2.48 10.04
N PRO A 195 -17.35 -2.82 11.26
CA PRO A 195 -18.61 -2.29 11.77
C PRO A 195 -18.57 -0.76 11.95
N ILE A 196 -17.45 -0.23 12.43
CA ILE A 196 -17.25 1.21 12.68
C ILE A 196 -17.26 1.98 11.35
N ILE A 197 -16.53 1.51 10.35
CA ILE A 197 -16.51 2.12 9.01
C ILE A 197 -17.90 2.05 8.37
N THR A 198 -18.64 0.95 8.57
CA THR A 198 -20.00 0.78 8.04
C THR A 198 -20.97 1.78 8.65
N GLU A 199 -20.91 1.98 9.97
CA GLU A 199 -21.72 2.97 10.68
C GLU A 199 -21.46 4.39 10.16
N ILE A 200 -20.18 4.82 10.08
CA ILE A 200 -19.86 6.17 9.61
C ILE A 200 -20.25 6.36 8.14
N ALA A 201 -20.02 5.35 7.29
CA ALA A 201 -20.29 5.42 5.86
C ALA A 201 -21.78 5.64 5.58
N THR A 202 -22.63 4.90 6.28
CA THR A 202 -24.10 5.02 6.16
C THR A 202 -24.61 6.33 6.76
N HIS A 203 -24.05 6.76 7.90
CA HIS A 203 -24.39 8.05 8.50
C HIS A 203 -24.03 9.23 7.58
N LEU A 204 -22.79 9.28 7.09
CA LEU A 204 -22.28 10.36 6.23
C LEU A 204 -22.99 10.39 4.87
N ARG A 205 -23.43 9.24 4.35
CA ARG A 205 -24.30 9.18 3.17
C ARG A 205 -25.59 9.96 3.39
N ARG A 206 -26.20 9.83 4.57
CA ARG A 206 -27.46 10.50 4.93
C ARG A 206 -27.25 11.99 5.26
N THR A 207 -26.21 12.35 5.98
CA THR A 207 -26.03 13.71 6.52
C THR A 207 -25.22 14.64 5.65
N ARG A 208 -24.28 14.11 4.84
CA ARG A 208 -23.35 14.89 4.00
C ARG A 208 -23.45 14.59 2.51
N ASN A 209 -24.29 13.63 2.12
CA ASN A 209 -24.44 13.15 0.74
C ASN A 209 -23.09 12.75 0.08
N VAL A 210 -22.16 12.23 0.88
CA VAL A 210 -20.92 11.62 0.37
C VAL A 210 -21.18 10.14 0.08
N LYS A 211 -20.38 9.54 -0.81
CA LYS A 211 -20.41 8.11 -1.09
C LYS A 211 -19.20 7.46 -0.48
N CYS A 212 -19.40 6.33 0.19
CA CYS A 212 -18.34 5.56 0.81
C CYS A 212 -18.39 4.12 0.31
N CYS A 213 -17.24 3.52 0.06
CA CYS A 213 -17.08 2.08 -0.11
C CYS A 213 -15.95 1.57 0.79
N LEU A 214 -15.99 0.29 1.15
CA LEU A 214 -14.97 -0.36 1.95
C LEU A 214 -14.40 -1.54 1.18
N ILE A 215 -13.10 -1.49 0.91
CA ILE A 215 -12.30 -2.61 0.47
C ILE A 215 -11.81 -3.32 1.73
N ASP A 216 -12.66 -4.21 2.22
CA ASP A 216 -12.33 -5.17 3.26
C ASP A 216 -11.41 -6.23 2.66
N TRP A 217 -10.10 -5.99 2.78
CA TRP A 217 -9.08 -6.69 2.01
C TRP A 217 -9.11 -8.20 2.27
N TRP A 218 -9.11 -8.63 3.53
CA TRP A 218 -9.09 -10.05 3.87
C TRP A 218 -10.37 -10.78 3.43
N ARG A 219 -11.51 -10.09 3.36
CA ARG A 219 -12.76 -10.68 2.83
C ARG A 219 -12.80 -10.74 1.30
N ILE A 220 -12.37 -9.68 0.60
CA ILE A 220 -12.45 -9.65 -0.88
C ILE A 220 -11.48 -10.61 -1.55
N ILE A 221 -10.35 -10.95 -0.91
CA ILE A 221 -9.39 -11.91 -1.48
C ILE A 221 -9.89 -13.36 -1.46
N GLN A 222 -10.84 -13.72 -0.58
CA GLN A 222 -11.26 -15.12 -0.40
C GLN A 222 -11.71 -15.79 -1.70
N PRO A 223 -12.65 -15.22 -2.49
CA PRO A 223 -13.03 -15.81 -3.77
C PRO A 223 -11.90 -15.79 -4.81
N ILE A 224 -10.95 -14.85 -4.72
CA ILE A 224 -9.82 -14.71 -5.64
C ILE A 224 -8.76 -15.80 -5.40
N CYS A 225 -8.64 -16.27 -4.17
CA CYS A 225 -7.64 -17.26 -3.76
C CYS A 225 -7.96 -18.70 -4.19
N LYS A 226 -9.18 -18.97 -4.69
CA LYS A 226 -9.60 -20.31 -5.10
C LYS A 226 -8.67 -20.86 -6.19
N GLY A 227 -8.02 -21.99 -5.91
CA GLY A 227 -7.05 -22.62 -6.81
C GLY A 227 -5.65 -21.98 -6.82
N ILE A 228 -5.39 -20.98 -5.97
CA ILE A 228 -4.06 -20.39 -5.75
C ILE A 228 -3.41 -20.97 -4.49
N LEU A 229 -4.20 -21.13 -3.43
CA LEU A 229 -3.76 -21.59 -2.12
C LEU A 229 -3.76 -23.12 -2.03
N LYS A 230 -2.99 -23.67 -1.08
CA LYS A 230 -3.01 -25.09 -0.74
C LYS A 230 -4.31 -25.45 -0.03
N TYR A 231 -4.77 -24.59 0.87
CA TYR A 231 -6.00 -24.78 1.63
C TYR A 231 -7.15 -23.92 1.10
N ASP A 232 -8.37 -24.30 1.46
CA ASP A 232 -9.59 -23.52 1.24
C ASP A 232 -10.21 -23.09 2.57
N GLY A 233 -11.08 -22.08 2.54
CA GLY A 233 -11.89 -21.68 3.70
C GLY A 233 -11.05 -21.15 4.87
N ARG A 234 -11.45 -21.49 6.10
CA ARG A 234 -10.83 -20.96 7.33
C ARG A 234 -9.31 -21.26 7.43
N PRO A 235 -8.80 -22.47 7.16
CA PRO A 235 -7.35 -22.74 7.18
C PRO A 235 -6.52 -21.85 6.25
N ALA A 236 -7.12 -21.36 5.16
CA ALA A 236 -6.43 -20.52 4.19
C ALA A 236 -6.54 -19.01 4.52
N HIS A 237 -7.66 -18.61 5.12
CA HIS A 237 -8.08 -17.21 5.24
C HIS A 237 -8.21 -16.66 6.66
N ALA A 238 -8.02 -17.48 7.69
CA ALA A 238 -8.02 -17.02 9.05
C ALA A 238 -6.80 -16.13 9.36
N HIS A 239 -6.68 -15.72 10.61
CA HIS A 239 -5.68 -14.77 11.06
C HIS A 239 -4.25 -15.25 10.82
N ALA A 240 -3.45 -14.45 10.09
CA ALA A 240 -2.07 -14.78 9.69
C ALA A 240 -1.91 -16.16 9.00
N ALA A 241 -2.96 -16.68 8.39
CA ALA A 241 -2.96 -17.94 7.65
C ALA A 241 -2.22 -17.83 6.30
N GLU A 242 -2.30 -18.87 5.47
CA GLU A 242 -1.63 -18.98 4.17
C GLU A 242 -1.84 -17.74 3.27
N ALA A 243 -3.07 -17.25 3.15
CA ALA A 243 -3.40 -16.11 2.28
C ALA A 243 -2.75 -14.80 2.74
N GLY A 244 -2.88 -14.50 4.03
CA GLY A 244 -2.32 -13.29 4.64
C GLY A 244 -0.78 -13.31 4.60
N THR A 245 -0.20 -14.46 4.94
CA THR A 245 1.26 -14.67 4.89
C THR A 245 1.79 -14.57 3.47
N SER A 246 1.11 -15.16 2.47
CA SER A 246 1.50 -15.06 1.05
C SER A 246 1.46 -13.60 0.59
N THR A 247 0.39 -12.88 0.94
CA THR A 247 0.26 -11.44 0.65
C THR A 247 1.46 -10.66 1.21
N PHE A 248 1.87 -10.95 2.46
CA PHE A 248 3.02 -10.32 3.10
C PHE A 248 4.36 -10.67 2.44
N MET A 249 4.57 -11.93 2.08
CA MET A 249 5.78 -12.36 1.38
C MET A 249 5.95 -11.66 0.03
N TYR A 250 4.86 -11.29 -0.63
CA TYR A 250 4.92 -10.49 -1.86
C TYR A 250 5.16 -8.99 -1.59
N LEU A 251 4.40 -8.41 -0.65
CA LEU A 251 4.43 -6.96 -0.42
C LEU A 251 5.67 -6.49 0.35
N ARG A 252 6.03 -7.22 1.41
CA ARG A 252 7.11 -6.87 2.37
C ARG A 252 7.86 -8.12 2.83
N PRO A 253 8.54 -8.85 1.90
CA PRO A 253 9.31 -10.05 2.25
C PRO A 253 10.40 -9.79 3.30
N ASP A 254 10.91 -8.56 3.37
CA ASP A 254 11.91 -8.13 4.35
C ASP A 254 11.44 -8.21 5.81
N LEU A 255 10.12 -8.22 6.04
CA LEU A 255 9.53 -8.28 7.38
C LEU A 255 9.08 -9.68 7.79
N VAL A 256 9.10 -10.66 6.88
CA VAL A 256 8.64 -12.03 7.16
C VAL A 256 9.76 -12.84 7.79
N LYS A 257 9.48 -13.48 8.93
CA LYS A 257 10.38 -14.44 9.60
C LYS A 257 10.00 -15.86 9.22
N ALA A 258 10.46 -16.30 8.04
CA ALA A 258 10.11 -17.60 7.47
C ALA A 258 10.48 -18.77 8.40
N GLU A 259 11.55 -18.63 9.17
CA GLU A 259 12.00 -19.60 10.17
C GLU A 259 11.04 -19.79 11.36
N ARG A 260 10.03 -18.92 11.48
CA ARG A 260 9.00 -18.98 12.53
C ARG A 260 7.64 -19.47 12.03
N LEU A 261 7.52 -19.81 10.75
CA LEU A 261 6.30 -20.40 10.20
C LEU A 261 6.04 -21.76 10.84
N LYS A 262 4.81 -21.98 11.31
CA LYS A 262 4.41 -23.18 12.01
C LYS A 262 2.94 -23.47 11.74
N ASP A 263 2.60 -24.74 11.51
CA ASP A 263 1.21 -25.19 11.51
C ASP A 263 0.70 -25.31 12.95
N VAL A 264 -0.35 -24.57 13.27
CA VAL A 264 -1.06 -24.65 14.57
C VAL A 264 -2.45 -25.26 14.46
N GLY A 265 -2.87 -25.65 13.25
CA GLY A 265 -4.16 -26.24 12.97
C GLY A 265 -5.34 -25.31 13.28
N LEU A 266 -6.53 -25.91 13.36
CA LEU A 266 -7.74 -25.23 13.80
C LEU A 266 -8.12 -25.73 15.19
N ALA A 267 -8.40 -24.80 16.11
CA ALA A 267 -9.02 -25.14 17.38
C ALA A 267 -10.40 -25.77 17.15
N ALA A 268 -10.67 -26.86 17.88
CA ALA A 268 -11.96 -27.52 17.87
C ALA A 268 -13.05 -26.55 18.36
N ASN A 269 -14.19 -26.54 17.67
CA ASN A 269 -15.37 -25.80 18.08
C ASN A 269 -16.60 -26.65 17.79
N GLU A 270 -17.28 -27.10 18.83
CA GLU A 270 -18.48 -27.95 18.73
C GLU A 270 -19.68 -27.19 18.13
N TYR A 271 -19.70 -25.86 18.26
CA TYR A 271 -20.78 -24.98 17.78
C TYR A 271 -20.20 -23.84 16.92
N PRO A 272 -19.66 -24.17 15.73
CA PRO A 272 -18.98 -23.20 14.85
C PRO A 272 -19.92 -22.15 14.23
N ASP A 273 -21.23 -22.40 14.27
CA ASP A 273 -22.30 -21.52 13.79
C ASP A 273 -22.73 -20.48 14.83
N ILE A 274 -22.34 -20.65 16.09
CA ILE A 274 -22.65 -19.73 17.18
C ILE A 274 -21.40 -18.89 17.50
N PRO A 275 -21.45 -17.56 17.37
CA PRO A 275 -20.34 -16.69 17.74
C PRO A 275 -19.99 -16.84 19.23
N GLN A 276 -18.71 -17.11 19.50
CA GLN A 276 -18.16 -17.22 20.85
C GLN A 276 -17.10 -16.13 21.03
N PHE A 277 -17.19 -15.39 22.14
CA PHE A 277 -16.31 -14.26 22.43
C PHE A 277 -15.33 -14.67 23.53
N ALA A 278 -14.22 -15.28 23.12
CA ALA A 278 -13.06 -15.53 23.96
C ALA A 278 -11.88 -14.69 23.46
N PRO A 279 -10.97 -14.25 24.33
CA PRO A 279 -9.73 -13.63 23.90
C PRO A 279 -8.99 -14.54 22.90
N PHE A 280 -8.62 -14.00 21.74
CA PHE A 280 -8.08 -14.82 20.65
C PHE A 280 -6.85 -15.62 21.06
N VAL A 281 -5.96 -15.03 21.87
CA VAL A 281 -4.71 -15.65 22.34
C VAL A 281 -4.93 -16.80 23.32
N GLU A 282 -6.11 -16.92 23.94
CA GLU A 282 -6.46 -18.11 24.74
C GLU A 282 -6.73 -19.31 23.84
N THR A 283 -7.34 -19.07 22.67
CA THR A 283 -7.62 -20.12 21.68
C THR A 283 -6.39 -20.43 20.82
N TYR A 284 -5.62 -19.40 20.46
CA TYR A 284 -4.43 -19.50 19.62
C TYR A 284 -3.25 -18.77 20.28
N PRO A 285 -2.50 -19.43 21.17
CA PRO A 285 -1.38 -18.81 21.89
C PRO A 285 -0.25 -18.29 20.98
N GLU A 286 -0.09 -18.90 19.81
CA GLU A 286 0.88 -18.48 18.79
C GLU A 286 0.38 -17.30 17.94
N ALA A 287 -0.76 -16.71 18.29
CA ALA A 287 -1.35 -15.54 17.65
C ALA A 287 -1.60 -15.65 16.13
N HIS A 288 -1.82 -16.86 15.61
CA HIS A 288 -2.25 -17.11 14.23
C HIS A 288 -3.11 -18.38 14.16
N VAL A 289 -3.75 -18.63 13.01
CA VAL A 289 -4.66 -19.75 12.81
C VAL A 289 -4.27 -20.55 11.56
N GLY A 290 -4.31 -21.88 11.66
CA GLY A 290 -4.06 -22.78 10.54
C GLY A 290 -2.58 -22.96 10.23
N ASP A 291 -2.29 -23.17 8.94
CA ASP A 291 -0.95 -23.50 8.46
C ASP A 291 -0.46 -22.46 7.43
N PRO A 292 0.42 -21.53 7.83
CA PRO A 292 1.02 -20.57 6.92
C PRO A 292 2.27 -21.12 6.20
N THR A 293 2.75 -22.33 6.51
CA THR A 293 3.97 -22.90 5.91
C THR A 293 3.95 -23.04 4.38
N PRO A 294 2.79 -23.22 3.70
CA PRO A 294 2.73 -23.26 2.24
C PRO A 294 2.70 -21.87 1.59
N ALA A 295 2.72 -20.79 2.37
CA ALA A 295 2.68 -19.43 1.83
C ALA A 295 3.89 -19.15 0.95
N SER A 296 3.69 -18.33 -0.09
CA SER A 296 4.78 -17.93 -0.99
C SER A 296 4.55 -16.55 -1.57
N ALA A 297 5.63 -15.90 -2.03
CA ALA A 297 5.56 -14.61 -2.69
C ALA A 297 4.79 -14.70 -4.02
N GLU A 298 4.89 -15.82 -4.75
CA GLU A 298 4.18 -16.05 -6.02
C GLU A 298 2.66 -16.13 -5.81
N LYS A 299 2.21 -16.77 -4.72
CA LYS A 299 0.80 -16.77 -4.32
C LYS A 299 0.36 -15.34 -3.98
N GLY A 300 1.17 -14.61 -3.21
CA GLY A 300 0.91 -13.22 -2.85
C GLY A 300 0.78 -12.30 -4.06
N GLU A 301 1.65 -12.46 -5.06
CA GLU A 301 1.60 -11.68 -6.30
C GLU A 301 0.28 -11.89 -7.04
N GLN A 302 -0.14 -13.15 -7.20
CA GLN A 302 -1.41 -13.46 -7.86
C GLN A 302 -2.61 -12.91 -7.09
N ILE A 303 -2.63 -13.07 -5.76
CA ILE A 303 -3.71 -12.57 -4.91
C ILE A 303 -3.80 -11.05 -5.00
N VAL A 304 -2.66 -10.36 -4.82
CA VAL A 304 -2.62 -8.91 -4.83
C VAL A 304 -2.98 -8.35 -6.20
N GLY A 305 -2.36 -8.87 -7.27
CA GLY A 305 -2.60 -8.42 -8.63
C GLY A 305 -4.06 -8.53 -9.04
N LYS A 306 -4.64 -9.75 -8.94
CA LYS A 306 -6.04 -10.01 -9.31
C LYS A 306 -7.03 -9.20 -8.47
N THR A 307 -6.75 -9.02 -7.19
CA THR A 307 -7.65 -8.28 -6.29
C THR A 307 -7.60 -6.78 -6.57
N VAL A 308 -6.41 -6.20 -6.77
CA VAL A 308 -6.28 -4.78 -7.15
C VAL A 308 -6.97 -4.51 -8.48
N GLU A 309 -6.85 -5.40 -9.47
CA GLU A 309 -7.57 -5.28 -10.74
C GLU A 309 -9.09 -5.24 -10.55
N ARG A 310 -9.64 -6.19 -9.79
CA ARG A 310 -11.06 -6.23 -9.45
C ARG A 310 -11.54 -4.95 -8.74
N VAL A 311 -10.76 -4.45 -7.78
CA VAL A 311 -11.08 -3.20 -7.06
C VAL A 311 -11.07 -2.00 -8.00
N VAL A 312 -10.07 -1.92 -8.89
CA VAL A 312 -9.96 -0.84 -9.88
C VAL A 312 -11.12 -0.87 -10.88
N GLU A 313 -11.54 -2.04 -11.35
CA GLU A 313 -12.72 -2.20 -12.19
C GLU A 313 -13.99 -1.66 -11.52
N PHE A 314 -14.20 -2.03 -10.25
CA PHE A 314 -15.30 -1.51 -9.45
C PHE A 314 -15.24 0.01 -9.31
N LEU A 315 -14.10 0.56 -8.88
CA LEU A 315 -13.96 2.01 -8.61
C LEU A 315 -14.10 2.87 -9.87
N LYS A 316 -13.71 2.36 -11.05
CA LYS A 316 -13.92 3.06 -12.33
C LYS A 316 -15.39 3.22 -12.70
N GLN A 317 -16.23 2.26 -12.32
CA GLN A 317 -17.68 2.27 -12.56
C GLN A 317 -18.47 2.96 -11.43
N TRP A 318 -17.81 3.21 -10.30
CA TRP A 318 -18.43 3.77 -9.09
C TRP A 318 -18.47 5.30 -9.15
N HIS A 319 -19.51 5.83 -9.82
CA HIS A 319 -19.81 7.27 -9.92
C HIS A 319 -20.70 7.73 -8.78
#